data_AF-A0A074W3W0-F1
#
_entry.id   AF-A0A074W3W0-F1
#
_cell.length_a   1.000
_cell.length_b   1.000
_cell.length_c   1.000
_cell.angle_alpha   90.00
_cell.angle_beta   90.00
_cell.angle_gamma   90.00
#
_symmetry.space_group_name_H-M   'P 1'
#
loop_
_entity.id
_entity.type
_entity.pdbx_description
1 polymer ?
#
loop_
_entity_poly.entity_id
_entity_poly.type
_entity_poly.pdbx_seq_one_letter_code
_entity_poly.pdbx_strand_id
1 'polypeptide(L)'
;MEARYHGSDTIDGGAGNDEIIGGGGDDYLHGGFGNDKIWGDDGDKAGRHSELNGNDHIWGDDGDDYLDGGYGNDNIHGGEDNDFHLIAPLVFFLEKLIWEYNQNILFCHQKYIYRPDYLH
;
A
#
# COMPACT_ATOMS: atom_id res chain seq x y z
N MET A 1 -21.63 -6.43 2.80
CA MET A 1 -21.07 -7.57 2.04
C MET A 1 -19.95 -6.91 1.26
N GLU A 2 -18.67 -7.05 1.60
CA GLU A 2 -17.79 -8.15 1.19
C GLU A 2 -16.54 -8.16 2.08
N ALA A 3 -16.49 -9.06 3.07
CA ALA A 3 -15.30 -9.34 3.90
C ALA A 3 -15.12 -10.86 4.04
N ARG A 4 -15.61 -11.60 3.03
CA ARG A 4 -15.66 -13.08 3.02
C ARG A 4 -15.21 -13.67 1.67
N TYR A 5 -14.54 -12.85 0.85
CA TYR A 5 -13.90 -13.25 -0.42
C TYR A 5 -12.40 -12.94 -0.44
N HIS A 6 -11.86 -12.58 0.71
CA HIS A 6 -10.48 -12.23 0.92
C HIS A 6 -10.02 -13.24 1.98
N GLY A 7 -9.53 -14.37 1.52
CA GLY A 7 -9.07 -15.47 2.35
C GLY A 7 -7.63 -15.77 1.96
N SER A 8 -6.94 -16.54 2.79
CA SER A 8 -5.56 -16.92 2.51
C SER A 8 -5.43 -17.68 1.19
N ASP A 9 -4.85 -17.02 0.21
CA ASP A 9 -4.63 -17.51 -1.13
C ASP A 9 -3.16 -17.92 -1.33
N THR A 10 -2.93 -18.76 -2.34
CA THR A 10 -1.58 -19.12 -2.79
C THR A 10 -1.53 -18.97 -4.30
N ILE A 11 -0.70 -18.05 -4.77
CA ILE A 11 -0.61 -17.66 -6.18
C ILE A 11 0.83 -17.80 -6.65
N ASP A 12 1.01 -18.35 -7.84
CA ASP A 12 2.28 -18.53 -8.53
C ASP A 12 2.11 -18.04 -9.97
N GLY A 13 2.84 -16.99 -10.36
CA GLY A 13 2.83 -16.40 -11.71
C GLY A 13 3.51 -17.31 -12.74
N GLY A 14 4.51 -18.07 -12.30
CA GLY A 14 5.19 -19.05 -13.12
C GLY A 14 6.25 -18.41 -14.02
N ALA A 15 5.97 -18.24 -15.30
CA ALA A 15 6.96 -17.69 -16.24
C ALA A 15 6.31 -16.64 -17.13
N GLY A 16 6.94 -15.47 -17.21
CA GLY A 16 6.39 -14.32 -17.88
C GLY A 16 6.52 -13.09 -17.01
N ASN A 17 5.92 -11.98 -17.46
CA ASN A 17 5.77 -10.82 -16.60
C ASN A 17 4.32 -10.82 -16.14
N ASP A 18 4.11 -11.18 -14.89
CA ASP A 18 2.82 -11.46 -14.31
C ASP A 18 2.29 -10.29 -13.46
N GLU A 19 0.97 -10.25 -13.30
CA GLU A 19 0.27 -9.30 -12.47
C GLU A 19 -0.54 -10.08 -11.43
N ILE A 20 -0.09 -10.04 -10.18
CA ILE A 20 -0.61 -10.85 -9.07
C ILE A 20 -1.21 -9.93 -8.02
N ILE A 21 -2.45 -10.24 -7.61
CA ILE A 21 -3.15 -9.54 -6.51
C ILE A 21 -3.68 -10.61 -5.57
N GLY A 22 -3.19 -10.65 -4.33
CA GLY A 22 -3.66 -11.57 -3.29
C GLY A 22 -5.07 -11.20 -2.82
N GLY A 23 -5.32 -9.92 -2.57
CA GLY A 23 -6.55 -9.46 -1.92
C GLY A 23 -6.33 -9.41 -0.41
N GLY A 24 -7.38 -9.44 0.40
CA GLY A 24 -7.16 -9.48 1.85
C GLY A 24 -7.00 -10.90 2.39
N GLY A 25 -6.49 -11.02 3.61
CA GLY A 25 -6.17 -12.31 4.22
C GLY A 25 -4.66 -12.55 4.17
N ASP A 26 -4.16 -13.58 4.85
CA ASP A 26 -2.71 -13.86 4.83
C ASP A 26 -2.38 -14.67 3.57
N ASP A 27 -1.73 -14.06 2.58
CA ASP A 27 -1.48 -14.67 1.26
C ASP A 27 -0.04 -15.18 1.07
N TYR A 28 0.13 -16.12 0.13
CA TYR A 28 1.44 -16.60 -0.34
C TYR A 28 1.56 -16.35 -1.84
N LEU A 29 2.37 -15.38 -2.23
CA LEU A 29 2.47 -14.89 -3.60
C LEU A 29 3.88 -15.12 -4.15
N HIS A 30 3.99 -15.81 -5.28
CA HIS A 30 5.24 -16.05 -6.01
C HIS A 30 5.14 -15.46 -7.42
N GLY A 31 6.07 -14.59 -7.80
CA GLY A 31 6.19 -14.02 -9.14
C GLY A 31 6.65 -15.08 -10.13
N GLY A 32 7.80 -15.69 -9.84
CA GLY A 32 8.39 -16.74 -10.64
C GLY A 32 9.49 -16.17 -11.54
N PHE A 33 9.46 -16.49 -12.84
CA PHE A 33 10.46 -15.99 -13.78
C PHE A 33 9.91 -14.81 -14.59
N GLY A 34 10.52 -13.64 -14.43
CA GLY A 34 10.29 -12.46 -15.24
C GLY A 34 10.07 -11.23 -14.38
N ASN A 35 9.66 -10.12 -14.98
CA ASN A 35 9.50 -8.87 -14.23
C ASN A 35 8.04 -8.72 -13.82
N ASP A 36 7.76 -9.02 -12.57
CA ASP A 36 6.41 -9.18 -12.05
C ASP A 36 5.92 -7.96 -11.30
N LYS A 37 4.60 -7.87 -11.16
CA LYS A 37 3.94 -6.90 -10.29
C LYS A 37 3.04 -7.64 -9.32
N ILE A 38 3.37 -7.55 -8.05
CA ILE A 38 2.70 -8.32 -7.01
C ILE A 38 2.19 -7.37 -5.94
N TRP A 39 0.89 -7.47 -5.67
CA TRP A 39 0.23 -6.81 -4.54
C TRP A 39 -0.29 -7.88 -3.59
N GLY A 40 0.12 -7.80 -2.32
CA GLY A 40 -0.46 -8.56 -1.21
C GLY A 40 -1.94 -8.20 -1.11
N ASP A 41 -2.22 -7.02 -0.57
CA ASP A 41 -3.57 -6.48 -0.54
C ASP A 41 -3.94 -5.64 -1.78
N ASP A 42 -5.25 -5.54 -2.08
CA ASP A 42 -5.78 -4.62 -3.10
C ASP A 42 -5.46 -3.17 -2.71
N GLY A 43 -4.38 -2.64 -3.28
CA GLY A 43 -3.77 -1.35 -2.95
C GLY A 43 -4.68 -0.14 -3.20
N ASP A 44 -5.86 -0.31 -3.78
CA ASP A 44 -6.70 0.81 -4.18
C ASP A 44 -8.21 0.55 -3.97
N LYS A 45 -8.63 0.46 -2.69
CA LYS A 45 -9.95 0.99 -2.23
C LYS A 45 -10.24 0.98 -0.73
N ALA A 46 -9.42 0.41 0.14
CA ALA A 46 -9.88 0.17 1.51
C ALA A 46 -8.85 0.33 2.63
N GLY A 47 -8.04 1.40 2.63
CA GLY A 47 -7.42 1.95 3.85
C GLY A 47 -8.42 2.36 4.97
N ARG A 48 -9.66 1.88 4.89
CA ARG A 48 -10.77 2.05 5.83
C ARG A 48 -11.25 0.74 6.45
N HIS A 49 -10.81 -0.43 5.97
CA HIS A 49 -11.21 -1.71 6.55
C HIS A 49 -9.97 -2.50 6.94
N SER A 50 -9.60 -2.40 8.22
CA SER A 50 -8.60 -3.27 8.86
C SER A 50 -8.92 -4.77 8.78
N GLU A 51 -10.10 -5.11 8.27
CA GLU A 51 -10.59 -6.47 8.04
C GLU A 51 -10.06 -7.06 6.72
N LEU A 52 -9.41 -6.23 5.89
CA LEU A 52 -8.80 -6.61 4.62
C LEU A 52 -7.27 -6.57 4.68
N ASN A 53 -6.71 -6.45 5.88
CA ASN A 53 -5.28 -6.44 6.10
C ASN A 53 -4.78 -7.89 6.20
N GLY A 54 -3.90 -8.29 5.29
CA GLY A 54 -3.14 -9.53 5.34
C GLY A 54 -1.85 -9.41 6.13
N ASN A 55 -1.23 -10.54 6.48
CA ASN A 55 0.22 -10.62 6.68
C ASN A 55 0.74 -11.52 5.58
N ASP A 56 1.19 -10.89 4.50
CA ASP A 56 1.45 -11.60 3.27
C ASP A 56 2.89 -12.10 3.21
N HIS A 57 3.09 -13.19 2.49
CA HIS A 57 4.41 -13.67 2.11
C HIS A 57 4.53 -13.53 0.59
N ILE A 58 5.43 -12.65 0.17
CA ILE A 58 5.60 -12.27 -1.22
C ILE A 58 7.03 -12.57 -1.65
N TRP A 59 7.17 -13.34 -2.71
CA TRP A 59 8.43 -13.63 -3.39
C TRP A 59 8.35 -13.14 -4.84
N GLY A 60 9.28 -12.27 -5.23
CA GLY A 60 9.46 -11.87 -6.63
C GLY A 60 10.09 -13.00 -7.45
N ASP A 61 11.09 -13.66 -6.85
CA ASP A 61 11.91 -14.72 -7.44
C ASP A 61 12.92 -14.15 -8.47
N ASP A 62 12.87 -14.53 -9.75
CA ASP A 62 13.87 -14.13 -10.75
C ASP A 62 13.33 -12.99 -11.63
N GLY A 63 14.01 -11.84 -11.68
CA GLY A 63 13.62 -10.68 -12.50
C GLY A 63 13.56 -9.37 -11.72
N ASP A 64 13.35 -8.26 -12.42
CA ASP A 64 13.23 -6.95 -11.75
C ASP A 64 11.77 -6.70 -11.37
N ASP A 65 11.42 -6.92 -10.10
CA ASP A 65 10.02 -6.97 -9.65
C ASP A 65 9.51 -5.71 -8.97
N TYR A 66 8.19 -5.54 -9.00
CA TYR A 66 7.46 -4.58 -8.17
C TYR A 66 6.60 -5.32 -7.16
N LEU A 67 6.95 -5.24 -5.87
CA LEU A 67 6.20 -5.90 -4.79
C LEU A 67 5.63 -4.85 -3.83
N ASP A 68 4.33 -4.94 -3.56
CA ASP A 68 3.63 -4.12 -2.58
C ASP A 68 2.88 -5.01 -1.60
N GLY A 69 3.31 -5.02 -0.34
CA GLY A 69 2.66 -5.84 0.70
C GLY A 69 1.30 -5.31 1.13
N GLY A 70 0.95 -4.06 0.81
CA GLY A 70 -0.26 -3.48 1.35
C GLY A 70 -0.19 -3.32 2.87
N TYR A 71 -1.32 -3.49 3.56
CA TYR A 71 -1.43 -3.17 4.97
C TYR A 71 -1.25 -4.41 5.84
N GLY A 72 -0.03 -4.68 6.27
CA GLY A 72 0.20 -5.87 7.06
C GLY A 72 1.49 -5.85 7.82
N ASN A 73 1.81 -7.00 8.41
CA ASN A 73 3.20 -7.33 8.71
C ASN A 73 3.68 -8.33 7.65
N ASP A 74 4.06 -7.79 6.50
CA ASP A 74 4.34 -8.58 5.30
C ASP A 74 5.81 -9.02 5.28
N ASN A 75 6.06 -10.24 4.81
CA ASN A 75 7.38 -10.74 4.46
C ASN A 75 7.55 -10.66 2.96
N ILE A 76 8.33 -9.69 2.51
CA ILE A 76 8.58 -9.45 1.10
C ILE A 76 10.03 -9.80 0.78
N HIS A 77 10.22 -10.66 -0.21
CA HIS A 77 11.50 -11.10 -0.73
C HIS A 77 11.54 -10.84 -2.23
N GLY A 78 12.33 -9.87 -2.69
CA GLY A 78 12.51 -9.59 -4.11
C GLY A 78 13.19 -10.72 -4.84
N GLY A 79 14.45 -10.97 -4.51
CA GLY A 79 15.25 -11.96 -5.21
C GLY A 79 16.70 -11.52 -5.22
N GLU A 80 17.47 -11.99 -6.21
CA GLU A 80 18.85 -11.55 -6.42
C GLU A 80 18.95 -10.31 -7.34
N ASP A 81 17.86 -9.91 -7.99
CA ASP A 81 17.78 -8.87 -9.04
C ASP A 81 17.34 -7.49 -8.49
N ASN A 82 16.99 -6.52 -9.36
CA ASN A 82 16.72 -5.15 -8.95
C ASN A 82 15.24 -4.91 -8.64
N ASP A 83 14.86 -5.23 -7.41
CA ASP A 83 13.47 -5.17 -7.01
C ASP A 83 13.08 -3.85 -6.36
N PHE A 84 11.80 -3.53 -6.48
CA PHE A 84 11.16 -2.43 -5.79
C PHE A 84 10.11 -2.96 -4.80
N HIS A 85 10.29 -2.67 -3.51
CA HIS A 85 9.33 -3.05 -2.47
C HIS A 85 8.67 -1.84 -1.83
N LEU A 86 7.34 -1.82 -1.80
CA LEU A 86 6.56 -0.88 -1.01
C LEU A 86 6.21 -1.52 0.34
N ILE A 87 6.60 -0.84 1.42
CA ILE A 87 6.21 -1.17 2.78
C ILE A 87 5.29 -0.05 3.28
N ALA A 88 4.02 -0.38 3.50
CA ALA A 88 2.96 0.60 3.80
C ALA A 88 3.06 1.38 5.13
N PRO A 89 3.84 1.02 6.18
CA PRO A 89 3.76 1.83 7.39
C PRO A 89 4.39 3.22 7.27
N LEU A 90 5.32 3.45 6.33
CA LEU A 90 6.08 4.71 6.23
C LEU A 90 5.51 5.72 5.23
N VAL A 91 4.96 5.26 4.11
CA VAL A 91 4.40 6.17 3.08
C VAL A 91 3.12 6.84 3.59
N PHE A 92 2.26 6.08 4.26
CA PHE A 92 1.01 6.60 4.81
C PHE A 92 1.22 7.57 5.98
N PHE A 93 2.29 7.37 6.77
CA PHE A 93 2.63 8.28 7.87
C PHE A 93 3.12 9.64 7.35
N LEU A 94 3.91 9.63 6.27
CA LEU A 94 4.39 10.86 5.63
C LEU A 94 3.25 11.62 4.93
N GLU A 95 2.34 10.94 4.24
CA GLU A 95 1.17 11.59 3.65
C GLU A 95 0.23 12.18 4.70
N LYS A 96 -0.01 11.48 5.83
CA LYS A 96 -0.76 12.03 6.95
C LYS A 96 -0.07 13.25 7.58
N LEU A 97 1.24 13.20 7.78
CA LEU A 97 2.02 14.34 8.29
C LEU A 97 1.96 15.53 7.35
N ILE A 98 2.10 15.32 6.03
CA ILE A 98 2.01 16.38 5.01
C ILE A 98 0.60 16.98 4.99
N TRP A 99 -0.44 16.15 5.13
CA TRP A 99 -1.83 16.60 5.17
C TRP A 99 -2.11 17.40 6.45
N GLU A 100 -1.72 16.91 7.62
CA GLU A 100 -1.91 17.57 8.92
C GLU A 100 -1.09 18.87 9.04
N TYR A 101 0.11 18.92 8.46
CA TYR A 101 0.90 20.13 8.33
C TYR A 101 0.22 21.17 7.42
N ASN A 102 -0.29 20.76 6.26
CA ASN A 102 -0.98 21.66 5.33
C ASN A 102 -2.31 22.19 5.88
N GLN A 103 -3.07 21.40 6.65
CA GLN A 103 -4.27 21.88 7.34
C GLN A 103 -3.94 22.88 8.46
N ASN A 104 -2.82 22.70 9.17
CA ASN A 104 -2.36 23.65 10.19
C ASN A 104 -1.90 24.99 9.58
N ILE A 105 -1.29 24.99 8.39
CA ILE A 105 -0.96 26.23 7.66
C ILE A 105 -2.24 26.96 7.21
N LEU A 106 -3.26 26.21 6.75
CA LEU A 106 -4.54 26.78 6.32
C LEU A 106 -5.31 27.43 7.49
N PHE A 107 -5.32 26.79 8.67
CA PHE A 107 -5.91 27.36 9.88
C PHE A 107 -5.13 28.56 10.43
N CYS A 108 -3.79 28.57 10.29
CA CYS A 108 -2.99 29.73 10.66
C CYS A 108 -3.28 30.92 9.73
N HIS A 109 -3.40 30.71 8.42
CA HIS A 109 -3.72 31.77 7.46
C HIS A 109 -5.15 32.33 7.60
N GLN A 110 -6.12 31.51 8.00
CA GLN A 110 -7.49 31.98 8.26
C GLN A 110 -7.59 32.90 9.48
N LYS A 111 -6.67 32.74 10.45
CA LYS A 111 -6.64 33.56 11.67
C LYS A 111 -6.01 34.94 11.47
N TYR A 112 -5.26 35.15 10.38
CA TYR A 112 -4.66 36.44 10.04
C TYR A 112 -5.45 37.26 8.99
N ILE A 113 -6.53 36.71 8.40
CA ILE A 113 -7.38 37.42 7.41
C ILE A 113 -8.66 38.02 8.03
N TYR A 114 -8.92 37.84 9.33
CA TYR A 114 -9.99 38.60 10.01
C TYR A 114 -9.41 39.77 10.80
N ARG A 115 -9.12 40.88 10.12
CA ARG A 115 -9.08 42.20 10.77
C ARG A 115 -10.51 42.77 10.71
N PRO A 116 -11.17 43.01 11.85
CA PRO A 116 -12.43 43.73 11.87
C PRO A 116 -12.11 45.23 11.84
N ASP A 117 -12.06 45.79 10.63
CA ASP A 117 -11.99 47.23 10.41
C ASP A 117 -13.37 47.82 10.73
N TYR A 118 -13.46 48.50 11.87
CA TYR A 118 -14.57 49.37 12.27
C TYR A 118 -14.85 50.48 11.22
N LEU A 119 -16.12 50.75 10.89
CA LEU A 119 -16.80 52.01 11.29
C LEU A 119 -18.29 52.04 10.91
N HIS A 120 -19.08 52.59 11.85
CA HIS A 120 -20.35 53.27 11.63
C HIS A 120 -20.14 54.60 10.90
#